data_AF-A0A966KNQ8-F1
#
_entry.id   AF-A0A966KNQ8-F1
#
_cell.length_a   1.000
_cell.length_b   1.000
_cell.length_c   1.000
_cell.angle_alpha   90.00
_cell.angle_beta   90.00
_cell.angle_gamma   90.00
#
_symmetry.space_group_name_H-M   'P 1'
#
loop_
_entity.id
_entity.type
_entity.pdbx_description
1 polymer ?
#
loop_
_entity_poly.entity_id
_entity_poly.type
_entity_poly.pdbx_seq_one_letter_code
_entity_poly.pdbx_strand_id
1 'polypeptide(L)'
;MADWRRTFLSRDSFFPVLALALLCIAASPIIDSYRWGFVATFPFLALLVLASLHRSRVSPEVLRIAWILLIVAAIGTIVTTYARHIEYGDERILVAITSFLFALLYIVAIPSVTRRAFQHARVTVNTLAAGLTAYLLIGILFAALYRGVAALEDFRVFDGIVRPAAGDYAYFSFITMTTVGYGDLAPATGAMRVLAVFE
;
A
#
# COMPACT_ATOMS: atom_id res chain seq x y z
N MET A 1 16.43 4.73 -34.85
CA MET A 1 16.18 3.88 -33.67
C MET A 1 15.65 4.77 -32.56
N ALA A 2 14.36 4.66 -32.26
CA ALA A 2 13.64 5.68 -31.49
C ALA A 2 14.05 5.69 -30.01
N ASP A 3 14.03 6.88 -29.43
CA ASP A 3 14.56 7.28 -28.12
C ASP A 3 13.70 6.79 -26.94
N TRP A 4 13.20 5.55 -27.00
CA TRP A 4 12.27 4.96 -26.03
C TRP A 4 12.81 5.02 -24.60
N ARG A 5 14.12 4.79 -24.42
CA ARG A 5 14.78 4.81 -23.10
C ARG A 5 14.68 6.16 -22.40
N ARG A 6 14.76 7.28 -23.15
CA ARG A 6 14.59 8.62 -22.58
C ARG A 6 13.14 8.91 -22.20
N THR A 7 12.17 8.33 -22.89
CA THR A 7 10.75 8.43 -22.52
C THR A 7 10.46 7.70 -21.21
N PHE A 8 10.98 6.48 -21.03
CA PHE A 8 10.77 5.65 -19.83
C PHE A 8 11.37 6.25 -18.55
N LEU A 9 12.55 6.87 -18.64
CA LEU A 9 13.25 7.47 -17.50
C LEU A 9 13.08 9.00 -17.42
N SER A 10 12.24 9.59 -18.26
CA SER A 10 11.96 11.02 -18.22
C SER A 10 11.44 11.44 -16.83
N ARG A 11 11.72 12.68 -16.44
CA ARG A 11 11.39 13.22 -15.11
C ARG A 11 9.88 13.18 -14.80
N ASP A 12 9.04 13.10 -15.83
CA ASP A 12 7.57 13.06 -15.73
C ASP A 12 6.97 11.65 -15.96
N SER A 13 7.80 10.61 -16.14
CA SER A 13 7.37 9.23 -16.39
C SER A 13 6.83 8.53 -15.14
N PHE A 14 5.71 7.81 -15.22
CA PHE A 14 5.17 7.01 -14.13
C PHE A 14 5.71 5.58 -14.08
N PHE A 15 6.45 5.13 -15.10
CA PHE A 15 7.00 3.77 -15.15
C PHE A 15 7.88 3.38 -13.95
N PRO A 16 8.75 4.26 -13.41
CA PRO A 16 9.52 3.90 -12.22
C PRO A 16 8.65 3.70 -10.98
N VAL A 17 7.56 4.47 -10.85
CA VAL A 17 6.62 4.34 -9.74
C VAL A 17 5.82 3.05 -9.86
N LEU A 18 5.35 2.73 -11.06
CA LEU A 18 4.69 1.47 -11.38
C LEU A 18 5.61 0.27 -11.10
N ALA A 19 6.85 0.31 -11.58
CA ALA A 19 7.82 -0.76 -11.36
C ALA A 19 8.10 -0.96 -9.87
N LEU A 20 8.19 0.14 -9.11
CA LEU A 20 8.37 0.09 -7.67
C LEU A 20 7.15 -0.50 -6.95
N ALA A 21 5.92 -0.14 -7.35
CA ALA A 21 4.70 -0.72 -6.80
C ALA A 21 4.62 -2.24 -7.04
N LEU A 22 4.92 -2.67 -8.27
CA LEU A 22 5.00 -4.09 -8.62
C LEU A 22 6.07 -4.82 -7.80
N LEU A 23 7.25 -4.19 -7.62
CA LEU A 23 8.31 -4.73 -6.79
C LEU A 23 7.88 -4.87 -5.32
N CYS A 24 7.16 -3.89 -4.78
CA CYS A 24 6.63 -3.97 -3.41
C CYS A 24 5.70 -5.17 -3.25
N ILE A 25 4.80 -5.39 -4.20
CA ILE A 25 3.84 -6.50 -4.18
C ILE A 25 4.58 -7.84 -4.33
N ALA A 26 5.48 -7.96 -5.30
CA ALA A 26 6.23 -9.18 -5.56
C ALA A 26 7.19 -9.54 -4.42
N ALA A 27 7.74 -8.54 -3.72
CA ALA A 27 8.63 -8.77 -2.60
C ALA A 27 7.90 -9.12 -1.30
N SER A 28 6.60 -8.80 -1.17
CA SER A 28 5.85 -8.98 0.08
C SER A 28 5.91 -10.40 0.66
N PRO A 29 5.71 -11.50 -0.10
CA PRO A 29 5.78 -12.86 0.45
C PRO A 29 7.17 -13.22 0.96
N ILE A 30 8.20 -12.76 0.25
CA ILE A 30 9.60 -12.98 0.63
C ILE A 30 9.90 -12.21 1.90
N ILE A 31 9.48 -10.95 1.96
CA ILE A 31 9.72 -10.08 3.11
C ILE A 31 9.01 -10.63 4.36
N ASP A 32 7.75 -11.06 4.24
CA ASP A 32 6.97 -11.63 5.34
C ASP A 32 7.57 -12.92 5.92
N SER A 33 8.36 -13.67 5.13
CA SER A 33 9.04 -14.87 5.60
C SER A 33 10.19 -14.60 6.59
N TYR A 34 10.70 -13.35 6.65
CA TYR A 34 11.76 -12.96 7.57
C TYR A 34 11.20 -12.30 8.83
N ARG A 35 11.78 -12.61 10.00
CA ARG A 35 11.42 -11.99 11.30
C ARG A 35 11.45 -10.45 11.31
N TRP A 36 12.26 -9.85 10.44
CA TRP A 36 12.42 -8.39 10.30
C TRP A 36 11.72 -7.83 9.06
N GLY A 37 10.87 -8.63 8.41
CA GLY A 37 10.20 -8.28 7.16
C GLY A 37 9.42 -6.97 7.22
N PHE A 38 8.76 -6.70 8.34
CA PHE A 38 8.01 -5.47 8.55
C PHE A 38 8.89 -4.20 8.43
N VAL A 39 10.12 -4.25 8.93
CA VAL A 39 11.07 -3.13 8.81
C VAL A 39 11.60 -3.02 7.39
N ALA A 40 11.82 -4.15 6.71
CA ALA A 40 12.26 -4.16 5.33
C ALA A 40 11.19 -3.64 4.35
N THR A 41 9.90 -3.81 4.65
CA THR A 41 8.78 -3.32 3.82
C THR A 41 8.69 -1.79 3.82
N PHE A 42 8.99 -1.16 4.97
CA PHE A 42 8.82 0.28 5.17
C PHE A 42 9.58 1.16 4.15
N PRO A 43 10.89 0.95 3.88
CA PRO A 43 11.62 1.70 2.87
C PRO A 43 11.02 1.63 1.47
N PHE A 44 10.51 0.46 1.05
CA PHE A 44 9.90 0.30 -0.27
C PHE A 44 8.61 1.11 -0.39
N LEU A 45 7.75 1.07 0.64
CA LEU A 45 6.51 1.84 0.67
C LEU A 45 6.77 3.35 0.79
N ALA A 46 7.73 3.75 1.60
CA ALA A 46 8.16 5.14 1.72
C ALA A 46 8.68 5.67 0.38
N LEU A 47 9.52 4.88 -0.31
CA LEU A 47 10.03 5.24 -1.63
C LEU A 47 8.90 5.33 -2.66
N LEU A 48 7.92 4.44 -2.62
CA LEU A 48 6.76 4.44 -3.52
C LEU A 48 5.95 5.73 -3.37
N VAL A 49 5.63 6.12 -2.13
CA VAL A 49 4.86 7.33 -1.85
C VAL A 49 5.67 8.58 -2.18
N LEU A 50 6.93 8.65 -1.77
CA LEU A 50 7.79 9.81 -2.08
C LEU A 50 8.01 9.97 -3.58
N ALA A 51 8.24 8.89 -4.32
CA ALA A 51 8.35 8.92 -5.77
C ALA A 51 7.05 9.40 -6.41
N SER A 52 5.90 8.90 -5.94
CA SER A 52 4.57 9.31 -6.43
C SER A 52 4.32 10.81 -6.21
N LEU A 53 4.61 11.31 -5.01
CA LEU A 53 4.40 12.72 -4.66
C LEU A 53 5.38 13.65 -5.38
N HIS A 54 6.67 13.28 -5.45
CA HIS A 54 7.68 14.11 -6.12
C HIS A 54 7.38 14.26 -7.63
N ARG A 55 6.89 13.19 -8.27
CA ARG A 55 6.51 13.20 -9.69
C ARG A 55 5.22 14.00 -9.95
N SER A 56 4.33 14.09 -8.97
CA SER A 56 3.01 14.71 -9.11
C SER A 56 3.00 16.24 -8.89
N ARG A 57 4.16 16.87 -8.63
CA ARG A 57 4.32 18.32 -8.40
C ARG A 57 3.27 18.89 -7.42
N VAL A 58 3.01 18.15 -6.35
CA VAL A 58 2.08 18.53 -5.28
C VAL A 58 2.56 19.75 -4.51
N SER A 59 1.63 20.44 -3.84
CA SER A 59 1.96 21.63 -3.05
C SER A 59 2.95 21.29 -1.93
N PRO A 60 3.79 22.25 -1.49
CA PRO A 60 4.73 22.05 -0.38
C PRO A 60 4.08 21.64 0.95
N GLU A 61 2.78 21.88 1.11
CA GLU A 61 1.99 21.48 2.28
C GLU A 61 1.68 19.98 2.27
N VAL A 62 1.24 19.44 1.12
CA VAL A 62 0.98 18.01 0.96
C VAL A 62 2.27 17.20 1.14
N LEU A 63 3.39 17.72 0.62
CA LEU A 63 4.70 17.10 0.84
C LEU A 63 5.09 17.11 2.33
N ARG A 64 4.86 18.22 3.05
CA ARG A 64 5.11 18.28 4.50
C ARG A 64 4.25 17.28 5.28
N ILE A 65 2.94 17.19 4.98
CA ILE A 65 2.04 16.23 5.61
C ILE A 65 2.50 14.79 5.33
N ALA A 66 2.84 14.46 4.09
CA ALA A 66 3.33 13.14 3.73
C ALA A 66 4.62 12.76 4.45
N TRP A 67 5.57 13.71 4.57
CA TRP A 67 6.80 13.49 5.35
C TRP A 67 6.51 13.25 6.83
N ILE A 68 5.61 14.02 7.43
CA ILE A 68 5.21 13.82 8.83
C ILE A 68 4.59 12.44 9.00
N LEU A 69 3.63 12.07 8.16
CA LEU A 69 2.98 10.75 8.19
C LEU A 69 3.99 9.61 7.99
N LEU A 70 4.96 9.77 7.08
CA LEU A 70 6.04 8.80 6.88
C LEU A 70 6.91 8.66 8.12
N ILE A 71 7.33 9.75 8.75
CA ILE A 71 8.14 9.69 9.98
C ILE A 71 7.37 9.00 11.10
N VAL A 72 6.09 9.35 11.29
CA VAL A 72 5.23 8.73 12.31
C VAL A 72 5.04 7.23 12.03
N ALA A 73 4.79 6.86 10.77
CA ALA A 73 4.67 5.46 10.36
C ALA A 73 6.00 4.69 10.50
N ALA A 74 7.15 5.35 10.27
CA ALA A 74 8.48 4.75 10.47
C ALA A 74 8.71 4.41 11.93
N ILE A 75 8.44 5.38 12.82
CA ILE A 75 8.54 5.20 14.26
C ILE A 75 7.57 4.11 14.72
N GLY A 76 6.32 4.15 14.27
CA GLY A 76 5.32 3.12 14.58
C GLY A 76 5.76 1.71 14.15
N THR A 77 6.35 1.58 12.97
CA THR A 77 6.87 0.29 12.46
C THR A 77 8.05 -0.21 13.29
N ILE A 78 8.98 0.67 13.68
CA ILE A 78 10.12 0.32 14.53
C ILE A 78 9.64 -0.10 15.92
N VAL A 79 8.77 0.69 16.55
CA VAL A 79 8.22 0.40 17.88
C VAL A 79 7.46 -0.92 17.87
N THR A 80 6.61 -1.14 16.86
CA THR A 80 5.87 -2.40 16.72
C THR A 80 6.85 -3.56 16.56
N THR A 81 7.83 -3.47 15.66
CA THR A 81 8.81 -4.55 15.45
C THR A 81 9.62 -4.85 16.71
N TYR A 82 10.04 -3.82 17.42
CA TYR A 82 10.78 -3.96 18.66
C TYR A 82 9.93 -4.63 19.75
N ALA A 83 8.69 -4.15 19.96
CA ALA A 83 7.75 -4.73 20.93
C ALA A 83 7.49 -6.23 20.65
N ARG A 84 7.35 -6.60 19.37
CA ARG A 84 7.24 -8.01 18.94
C ARG A 84 8.49 -8.82 19.27
N HIS A 85 9.67 -8.23 19.10
CA HIS A 85 10.94 -8.91 19.35
C HIS A 85 11.14 -9.24 20.84
N ILE A 86 10.65 -8.38 21.74
CA ILE A 86 10.75 -8.56 23.19
C ILE A 86 9.50 -9.17 23.83
N GLU A 87 8.55 -9.66 23.02
CA GLU A 87 7.26 -10.23 23.47
C GLU A 87 6.50 -9.32 24.46
N TYR A 88 6.62 -8.01 24.29
CA TYR A 88 6.11 -7.03 25.24
C TYR A 88 4.73 -6.52 24.84
N GLY A 89 3.73 -6.88 25.63
CA GLY A 89 2.37 -6.35 25.52
C GLY A 89 1.59 -6.85 24.30
N ASP A 90 0.44 -6.23 24.07
CA ASP A 90 -0.43 -6.53 22.93
C ASP A 90 -0.05 -5.68 21.70
N GLU A 91 0.50 -6.33 20.67
CA GLU A 91 0.90 -5.70 19.41
C GLU A 91 -0.27 -5.17 18.57
N ARG A 92 -1.51 -5.58 18.87
CA ARG A 92 -2.70 -5.31 18.06
C ARG A 92 -2.96 -3.83 17.84
N ILE A 93 -2.91 -3.03 18.90
CA ILE A 93 -3.18 -1.58 18.82
C ILE A 93 -2.11 -0.89 17.96
N LEU A 94 -0.84 -1.25 18.14
CA LEU A 94 0.29 -0.68 17.39
C LEU A 94 0.22 -1.03 15.90
N VAL A 95 -0.13 -2.28 15.57
CA VAL A 95 -0.36 -2.73 14.19
C VAL A 95 -1.55 -1.99 13.58
N ALA A 96 -2.65 -1.83 14.30
CA ALA A 96 -3.83 -1.09 13.82
C ALA A 96 -3.48 0.37 13.50
N ILE A 97 -2.85 1.08 14.44
CA ILE A 97 -2.43 2.48 14.27
C ILE A 97 -1.51 2.62 13.06
N THR A 98 -0.49 1.76 12.95
CA THR A 98 0.47 1.82 11.84
C THR A 98 -0.21 1.55 10.50
N SER A 99 -1.14 0.59 10.45
CA SER A 99 -1.88 0.25 9.23
C SER A 99 -2.81 1.39 8.79
N PHE A 100 -3.51 2.05 9.73
CA PHE A 100 -4.35 3.20 9.41
C PHE A 100 -3.55 4.45 9.03
N LEU A 101 -2.35 4.65 9.60
CA LEU A 101 -1.44 5.71 9.15
C LEU A 101 -0.99 5.50 7.70
N PHE A 102 -0.68 4.26 7.31
CA PHE A 102 -0.39 3.93 5.93
C PHE A 102 -1.61 4.15 5.02
N ALA A 103 -2.80 3.73 5.44
CA ALA A 103 -4.02 3.99 4.69
C ALA A 103 -4.23 5.50 4.45
N LEU A 104 -4.06 6.32 5.49
CA LEU A 104 -4.15 7.78 5.38
C LEU A 104 -3.12 8.34 4.39
N LEU A 105 -1.89 7.82 4.41
CA LEU A 105 -0.84 8.21 3.47
C LEU A 105 -1.22 7.90 2.02
N TYR A 106 -1.82 6.72 1.75
CA TYR A 106 -2.28 6.37 0.41
C TYR A 106 -3.47 7.20 -0.05
N ILE A 107 -4.41 7.52 0.85
CA ILE A 107 -5.52 8.44 0.56
C ILE A 107 -5.00 9.81 0.12
N VAL A 108 -3.91 10.30 0.71
CA VAL A 108 -3.25 11.55 0.29
C VAL A 108 -2.51 11.38 -1.05
N ALA A 109 -1.89 10.21 -1.30
CA ALA A 109 -1.11 9.96 -2.51
C ALA A 109 -1.97 9.74 -3.77
N ILE A 110 -3.08 9.01 -3.68
CA ILE A 110 -3.91 8.59 -4.83
C ILE A 110 -4.39 9.78 -5.68
N PRO A 111 -4.99 10.86 -5.10
CA PRO A 111 -5.43 12.03 -5.86
C PRO A 111 -4.31 12.69 -6.67
N SER A 112 -3.08 12.64 -6.18
CA SER A 112 -1.93 13.23 -6.87
C SER A 112 -1.58 12.46 -8.15
N VAL A 113 -1.66 11.12 -8.10
CA VAL A 113 -1.41 10.23 -9.24
C VAL A 113 -2.57 10.26 -10.23
N THR A 114 -3.81 10.21 -9.75
CA THR A 114 -5.01 10.21 -10.61
C THR A 114 -5.18 11.53 -11.35
N ARG A 115 -4.97 12.68 -10.68
CA ARG A 115 -5.00 14.01 -11.34
C ARG A 115 -4.07 14.04 -12.55
N ARG A 116 -2.90 13.40 -12.48
CA ARG A 116 -1.95 13.36 -13.58
C ARG A 116 -2.38 12.42 -14.69
N ALA A 117 -2.99 11.27 -14.36
CA ALA A 117 -3.58 10.36 -15.34
C ALA A 117 -4.68 11.05 -16.17
N PHE A 118 -5.55 11.84 -15.54
CA PHE A 118 -6.68 12.51 -16.20
C PHE A 118 -6.34 13.84 -16.89
N GLN A 119 -5.13 14.38 -16.72
CA GLN A 119 -4.73 15.67 -17.31
C GLN A 119 -4.28 15.59 -18.78
N HIS A 120 -4.08 14.40 -19.33
CA HIS A 120 -3.58 14.24 -20.69
C HIS A 120 -4.74 14.16 -21.70
N ALA A 121 -4.85 15.15 -22.59
CA ALA A 121 -5.86 15.21 -23.66
C ALA A 121 -5.76 14.07 -24.70
N ARG A 122 -4.65 13.32 -24.70
CA ARG A 122 -4.46 12.10 -25.49
C ARG A 122 -3.97 10.99 -24.57
N VAL A 123 -4.56 9.80 -24.68
CA VAL A 123 -4.11 8.61 -23.95
C VAL A 123 -2.73 8.20 -24.48
N THR A 124 -1.73 8.25 -23.61
CA THR A 124 -0.36 7.81 -23.91
C THR A 124 0.01 6.61 -23.05
N VAL A 125 1.11 5.92 -23.35
CA VAL A 125 1.60 4.82 -22.49
C VAL A 125 1.91 5.32 -21.07
N ASN A 126 2.29 6.59 -20.91
CA ASN A 126 2.47 7.21 -19.59
C ASN A 126 1.14 7.37 -18.84
N THR A 127 0.06 7.68 -19.56
CA THR A 127 -1.31 7.72 -19.02
C THR A 127 -1.72 6.34 -18.50
N LEU A 128 -1.44 5.28 -19.25
CA LEU A 128 -1.69 3.89 -18.83
C LEU A 128 -0.85 3.54 -17.58
N ALA A 129 0.43 3.89 -17.56
CA ALA A 129 1.30 3.64 -16.40
C ALA A 129 0.83 4.37 -15.14
N ALA A 130 0.38 5.63 -15.28
CA ALA A 130 -0.20 6.40 -14.17
C ALA A 130 -1.52 5.79 -13.67
N GLY A 131 -2.40 5.37 -14.59
CA GLY A 131 -3.65 4.67 -14.25
C GLY A 131 -3.40 3.35 -13.52
N LEU A 132 -2.47 2.54 -14.02
CA LEU A 132 -2.08 1.28 -13.38
C LEU A 132 -1.43 1.53 -12.01
N THR A 133 -0.62 2.58 -11.87
CA THR A 133 -0.05 2.97 -10.57
C THR A 133 -1.16 3.36 -9.59
N ALA A 134 -2.15 4.15 -10.01
CA ALA A 134 -3.28 4.51 -9.17
C ALA A 134 -4.07 3.26 -8.73
N TYR A 135 -4.33 2.34 -9.65
CA TYR A 135 -4.95 1.05 -9.35
C TYR A 135 -4.18 0.27 -8.28
N LEU A 136 -2.86 0.12 -8.43
CA LEU A 136 -2.04 -0.59 -7.43
C LEU A 136 -2.03 0.13 -6.07
N LEU A 137 -2.02 1.46 -6.05
CA LEU A 137 -2.09 2.23 -4.80
C LEU A 137 -3.44 2.07 -4.09
N ILE A 138 -4.55 1.94 -4.83
CA ILE A 138 -5.87 1.65 -4.26
C ILE A 138 -5.88 0.26 -3.63
N GLY A 139 -5.35 -0.76 -4.29
CA GLY A 139 -5.25 -2.10 -3.70
C GLY A 139 -4.38 -2.13 -2.44
N ILE A 140 -3.24 -1.44 -2.46
CA ILE A 140 -2.37 -1.34 -1.28
C ILE A 140 -3.05 -0.55 -0.13
N LEU A 141 -3.88 0.45 -0.46
CA LEU A 141 -4.71 1.16 0.52
C LEU A 141 -5.68 0.21 1.23
N PHE A 142 -6.46 -0.57 0.47
CA PHE A 142 -7.41 -1.51 1.06
C PHE A 142 -6.72 -2.63 1.82
N ALA A 143 -5.60 -3.14 1.33
CA ALA A 143 -4.76 -4.08 2.07
C ALA A 143 -4.36 -3.54 3.47
N ALA A 144 -3.99 -2.26 3.56
CA ALA A 144 -3.68 -1.61 4.83
C ALA A 144 -4.92 -1.47 5.72
N LEU A 145 -6.08 -1.13 5.16
CA LEU A 145 -7.34 -1.04 5.90
C LEU A 145 -7.76 -2.42 6.45
N TYR A 146 -7.71 -3.48 5.64
CA TYR A 146 -8.01 -4.85 6.07
C TYR A 146 -7.10 -5.29 7.20
N ARG A 147 -5.79 -5.05 7.06
CA ARG A 147 -4.82 -5.37 8.11
C ARG A 147 -5.08 -4.59 9.40
N GLY A 148 -5.45 -3.32 9.30
CA GLY A 148 -5.81 -2.48 10.44
C GLY A 148 -7.03 -3.02 11.19
N VAL A 149 -8.10 -3.35 10.47
CA VAL A 149 -9.31 -3.99 11.02
C VAL A 149 -8.97 -5.35 11.61
N ALA A 150 -8.16 -6.15 10.93
CA ALA A 150 -7.74 -7.46 11.42
C ALA A 150 -7.03 -7.39 12.77
N ALA A 151 -6.16 -6.39 12.98
CA ALA A 151 -5.51 -6.22 14.27
C ALA A 151 -6.51 -5.91 15.40
N LEU A 152 -7.58 -5.16 15.12
CA LEU A 152 -8.65 -4.90 16.08
C LEU A 152 -9.50 -6.16 16.36
N GLU A 153 -9.63 -7.06 15.39
CA GLU A 153 -10.40 -8.32 15.42
C GLU A 153 -9.54 -9.56 15.73
N ASP A 154 -8.43 -9.40 16.47
CA ASP A 154 -7.52 -10.49 16.89
C ASP A 154 -6.92 -11.32 15.74
N PHE A 155 -6.85 -10.72 14.56
CA PHE A 155 -6.42 -11.33 13.31
C PHE A 155 -7.21 -12.59 12.90
N ARG A 156 -8.45 -12.73 13.36
CA ARG A 156 -9.36 -13.83 12.99
C ARG A 156 -10.45 -13.33 12.05
N VAL A 157 -10.01 -12.79 10.91
CA VAL A 157 -10.86 -12.06 9.95
C VAL A 157 -11.24 -12.86 8.71
N PHE A 158 -10.47 -13.89 8.38
CA PHE A 158 -10.78 -14.82 7.31
C PHE A 158 -11.14 -16.17 7.89
N ASP A 159 -12.09 -16.86 7.27
CA ASP A 159 -12.55 -18.16 7.75
C ASP A 159 -11.40 -19.19 7.74
N GLY A 160 -11.27 -19.95 8.82
CA GLY A 160 -10.22 -20.97 8.98
C GLY A 160 -8.77 -20.47 9.11
N ILE A 161 -8.51 -19.16 9.04
CA ILE A 161 -7.14 -18.60 9.08
C ILE A 161 -6.94 -17.77 10.35
N VAL A 162 -5.91 -18.13 11.11
CA VAL A 162 -5.45 -17.37 12.28
C VAL A 162 -4.19 -16.62 11.92
N ARG A 163 -4.21 -15.29 12.11
CA ARG A 163 -3.07 -14.40 11.80
C ARG A 163 -2.61 -14.47 10.34
N PRO A 164 -3.44 -13.98 9.39
CA PRO A 164 -3.06 -13.87 7.98
C PRO A 164 -1.76 -13.08 7.78
N ALA A 165 -0.97 -13.49 6.80
CA ALA A 165 0.24 -12.79 6.38
C ALA A 165 -0.10 -11.40 5.80
N ALA A 166 0.88 -10.49 5.70
CA ALA A 166 0.63 -9.19 5.11
C ALA A 166 0.22 -9.32 3.62
N GLY A 167 0.83 -10.27 2.92
CA GLY A 167 0.49 -10.64 1.55
C GLY A 167 -0.96 -11.10 1.35
N ASP A 168 -1.59 -11.72 2.35
CA ASP A 168 -2.97 -12.21 2.25
C ASP A 168 -3.97 -11.06 2.13
N TYR A 169 -3.75 -9.95 2.85
CA TYR A 169 -4.60 -8.76 2.74
C TYR A 169 -4.47 -8.08 1.38
N ALA A 170 -3.25 -8.04 0.83
CA ALA A 170 -3.02 -7.50 -0.51
C ALA A 170 -3.65 -8.39 -1.57
N TYR A 171 -3.47 -9.70 -1.46
CA TYR A 171 -4.11 -10.67 -2.34
C TYR A 171 -5.65 -10.56 -2.29
N PHE A 172 -6.24 -10.55 -1.09
CA PHE A 172 -7.69 -10.37 -0.90
C PHE A 172 -8.19 -9.07 -1.53
N SER A 173 -7.49 -7.96 -1.34
CA SER A 173 -7.82 -6.66 -1.95
C SER A 173 -7.82 -6.73 -3.48
N PHE A 174 -6.75 -7.27 -4.09
CA PHE A 174 -6.68 -7.33 -5.56
C PHE A 174 -7.72 -8.27 -6.19
N ILE A 175 -8.03 -9.42 -5.56
CA ILE A 175 -9.07 -10.32 -6.07
C ILE A 175 -10.49 -9.75 -5.87
N THR A 176 -10.68 -8.87 -4.88
CA THR A 176 -11.93 -8.14 -4.62
C THR A 176 -12.11 -7.01 -5.63
N MET A 177 -11.10 -6.15 -5.82
CA MET A 177 -11.11 -5.06 -6.82
C MET A 177 -11.32 -5.56 -8.24
N THR A 178 -10.76 -6.74 -8.57
CA THR A 178 -10.92 -7.35 -9.90
C THR A 178 -12.20 -8.16 -10.03
N THR A 179 -13.03 -8.23 -8.97
CA THR A 179 -14.26 -9.02 -8.89
C THR A 179 -14.06 -10.51 -9.18
N VAL A 180 -12.83 -11.02 -9.01
CA VAL A 180 -12.47 -12.43 -9.23
C VAL A 180 -12.96 -13.28 -8.06
N GLY A 181 -12.65 -12.87 -6.83
CA GLY A 181 -13.12 -13.50 -5.60
C GLY A 181 -12.97 -15.03 -5.58
N TYR A 182 -11.74 -15.55 -5.64
CA TYR A 182 -11.45 -17.00 -5.70
C TYR A 182 -12.11 -17.81 -4.57
N GLY A 183 -12.44 -17.19 -3.44
CA GLY A 183 -13.17 -17.80 -2.33
C GLY A 183 -12.28 -18.53 -1.33
N ASP A 184 -10.96 -18.51 -1.52
CA ASP A 184 -9.95 -19.03 -0.60
C ASP A 184 -9.75 -18.15 0.63
N LEU A 185 -9.95 -16.84 0.51
CA LEU A 185 -10.02 -15.89 1.63
C LEU A 185 -11.44 -15.32 1.75
N ALA A 186 -12.26 -15.89 2.63
CA ALA A 186 -13.63 -15.43 2.87
C ALA A 186 -13.72 -14.58 4.15
N PRO A 187 -14.27 -13.35 4.10
CA PRO A 187 -14.39 -12.48 5.27
C PRO A 187 -15.38 -13.03 6.31
N ALA A 188 -14.86 -13.36 7.50
CA ALA A 188 -15.60 -13.94 8.61
C ALA A 188 -16.31 -12.89 9.48
N THR A 189 -15.77 -11.66 9.56
CA THR A 189 -16.32 -10.58 10.39
C THR A 189 -17.17 -9.59 9.60
N GLY A 190 -18.12 -8.95 10.28
CA GLY A 190 -18.96 -7.90 9.67
C GLY A 190 -18.15 -6.71 9.15
N ALA A 191 -17.13 -6.29 9.91
CA ALA A 191 -16.25 -5.18 9.52
C ALA A 191 -15.49 -5.44 8.20
N MET A 192 -14.96 -6.65 8.03
CA MET A 192 -14.27 -7.04 6.79
C MET A 192 -15.22 -7.08 5.59
N ARG A 193 -16.45 -7.56 5.78
CA ARG A 193 -17.48 -7.57 4.73
C ARG A 193 -17.87 -6.17 4.31
N VAL A 194 -18.06 -5.25 5.26
CA VAL A 194 -18.35 -3.84 4.96
C VAL A 194 -17.20 -3.22 4.17
N LEU A 195 -15.96 -3.46 4.57
CA LEU A 195 -14.79 -2.92 3.88
C LEU A 195 -14.67 -3.48 2.45
N ALA A 196 -14.96 -4.76 2.23
CA ALA A 196 -15.01 -5.37 0.90
C ALA A 196 -16.14 -4.87 0.00
N VAL A 197 -17.24 -4.38 0.58
CA VAL A 197 -18.32 -3.71 -0.19
C VAL A 197 -17.91 -2.30 -0.64
N PHE A 198 -17.05 -1.62 0.13
CA PHE A 198 -16.55 -0.29 -0.22
C PHE A 198 -15.41 -0.32 -1.25
N GLU A 199 -14.75 -1.46 -1.40
CA GLU A 199 -13.69 -1.69 -2.38
C GLU A 199 -14.24 -1.90 -3.80
#